data_AF-A0AAV0TCJ0-F1
#
_entry.id   AF-A0AAV0TCJ0-F1
#
_cell.length_a   1.000
_cell.length_b   1.000
_cell.length_c   1.000
_cell.angle_alpha   90.00
_cell.angle_beta   90.00
_cell.angle_gamma   90.00
#
_symmetry.space_group_name_H-M   'P 1'
#
loop_
_entity.id
_entity.type
_entity.pdbx_description
1 polymer ?
#
loop_
_entity_poly.entity_id
_entity_poly.type
_entity_poly.pdbx_seq_one_letter_code
_entity_poly.pdbx_strand_id
1 'polypeptide(L)'
;MAKAKVSSEEIKPTTSRSLASDVVMPKLQSPSPSTRGGPKPSPASRYDSSLGLLTKRFVELIQSAPSKDLDLNTAAESLGVQKRRIYDITNVLEGIGLIEKTSKNNIHWKHVK
;
A
#
# COMPACT_ATOMS: atom_id res chain seq x y z
N MET A 1 -17.35 -23.00 -35.05
CA MET A 1 -16.38 -24.03 -34.60
C MET A 1 -15.02 -23.69 -35.19
N ALA A 2 -14.08 -23.21 -34.37
CA ALA A 2 -12.66 -23.16 -34.73
C ALA A 2 -11.85 -22.98 -33.43
N LYS A 3 -11.24 -24.06 -32.94
CA LYS A 3 -10.10 -24.02 -32.02
C LYS A 3 -9.21 -25.20 -32.34
N ALA A 4 -8.05 -24.94 -32.92
CA ALA A 4 -6.90 -25.83 -32.85
C ALA A 4 -5.64 -25.04 -33.24
N LYS A 5 -4.75 -24.82 -32.27
CA LYS A 5 -3.34 -25.22 -32.42
C LYS A 5 -2.70 -25.30 -31.04
N VAL A 6 -2.55 -26.53 -30.58
CA VAL A 6 -1.58 -26.96 -29.57
C VAL A 6 -0.19 -26.85 -30.18
N SER A 7 0.79 -26.38 -29.40
CA SER A 7 2.21 -26.52 -29.73
C SER A 7 2.88 -27.29 -28.61
N SER A 8 3.25 -28.54 -28.91
CA SER A 8 4.03 -29.43 -28.07
C SER A 8 5.53 -29.26 -28.32
N GLU A 9 6.30 -29.49 -27.25
CA GLU A 9 7.75 -29.75 -27.16
C GLU A 9 8.29 -30.77 -28.16
N GLU A 10 9.59 -30.65 -28.51
CA GLU A 10 10.62 -31.70 -28.31
C GLU A 10 12.05 -31.16 -28.54
N ILE A 11 13.07 -31.96 -28.16
CA ILE A 11 14.40 -31.67 -27.58
C ILE A 11 15.56 -32.09 -28.53
N LYS A 12 16.65 -31.27 -28.58
CA LYS A 12 18.15 -31.48 -28.66
C LYS A 12 18.75 -32.64 -29.52
N PRO A 13 20.03 -32.65 -30.06
CA PRO A 13 21.27 -32.47 -29.25
C PRO A 13 22.66 -32.13 -29.88
N THR A 14 23.64 -31.88 -28.98
CA THR A 14 25.07 -32.33 -28.91
C THR A 14 26.22 -31.71 -29.75
N THR A 15 27.37 -31.55 -29.05
CA THR A 15 28.81 -31.52 -29.47
C THR A 15 29.50 -30.16 -29.30
N SER A 16 30.72 -29.96 -28.78
CA SER A 16 31.63 -30.65 -27.84
C SER A 16 32.81 -29.69 -27.56
N ARG A 17 33.37 -29.73 -26.34
CA ARG A 17 34.82 -29.61 -25.99
C ARG A 17 35.62 -28.35 -26.38
N SER A 18 36.20 -27.64 -25.40
CA SER A 18 37.67 -27.56 -25.17
C SER A 18 38.05 -26.66 -23.97
N LEU A 19 39.23 -26.95 -23.43
CA LEU A 19 39.90 -26.50 -22.20
C LEU A 19 40.70 -25.19 -22.40
N ALA A 20 40.80 -24.36 -21.35
CA ALA A 20 41.94 -23.51 -20.94
C ALA A 20 41.41 -22.45 -19.96
N SER A 21 41.65 -22.58 -18.64
CA SER A 21 42.76 -21.94 -17.91
C SER A 21 42.87 -20.43 -18.14
N ASP A 22 42.32 -19.64 -17.21
CA ASP A 22 43.03 -18.53 -16.56
C ASP A 22 42.20 -17.99 -15.39
N VAL A 23 42.71 -18.21 -14.18
CA VAL A 23 42.17 -17.63 -12.95
C VAL A 23 42.65 -16.19 -12.90
N VAL A 24 41.79 -15.25 -13.27
CA VAL A 24 41.92 -13.85 -12.86
C VAL A 24 40.62 -13.43 -12.18
N MET A 25 40.63 -13.41 -10.85
CA MET A 25 39.58 -12.82 -10.03
C MET A 25 39.51 -11.32 -10.31
N PRO A 26 38.38 -10.76 -10.77
CA PRO A 26 38.19 -9.33 -10.69
C PRO A 26 37.94 -8.98 -9.22
N LYS A 27 38.71 -8.03 -8.70
CA LYS A 27 38.50 -7.44 -7.37
C LYS A 27 37.07 -6.90 -7.30
N LEU A 28 36.23 -7.51 -6.46
CA LEU A 28 34.94 -6.95 -6.06
C LEU A 28 35.19 -5.65 -5.29
N GLN A 29 35.32 -4.56 -6.03
CA GLN A 29 35.27 -3.22 -5.45
C GLN A 29 33.80 -2.93 -5.18
N SER A 30 33.39 -3.15 -3.93
CA SER A 30 32.11 -2.67 -3.42
C SER A 30 32.02 -1.15 -3.64
N PRO A 31 31.07 -0.62 -4.42
CA PRO A 31 30.78 0.80 -4.38
C PRO A 31 30.15 1.08 -3.01
N SER A 32 30.90 1.77 -2.15
CA SER A 32 30.35 2.44 -0.98
C SER A 32 29.22 3.38 -1.45
N PRO A 33 28.03 3.39 -0.83
CA PRO A 33 26.96 4.27 -1.25
C PRO A 33 27.25 5.70 -0.78
N SER A 34 28.01 6.45 -1.59
CA SER A 34 28.12 7.90 -1.48
C SER A 34 26.74 8.53 -1.73
N THR A 35 26.09 8.89 -0.62
CA THR A 35 25.27 10.09 -0.41
C THR A 35 24.47 10.60 -1.63
N ARG A 36 23.23 10.13 -1.75
CA ARG A 36 22.11 10.99 -2.22
C ARG A 36 21.09 11.10 -1.09
N GLY A 37 21.51 11.76 -0.02
CA GLY A 37 20.64 12.15 1.08
C GLY A 37 19.81 13.36 0.66
N GLY A 38 18.63 13.12 0.08
CA GLY A 38 17.55 14.11 0.20
C GLY A 38 17.30 14.39 1.69
N PRO A 39 16.77 15.58 2.06
CA PRO A 39 16.53 15.89 3.46
C PRO A 39 15.67 14.79 4.06
N LYS A 40 16.20 14.09 5.06
CA LYS A 40 15.42 13.09 5.80
C LYS A 40 14.22 13.85 6.38
N PRO A 41 12.97 13.43 6.08
CA PRO A 41 11.82 14.11 6.63
C PRO A 41 11.97 14.15 8.14
N SER A 42 11.91 15.34 8.71
CA SER A 42 11.97 15.54 10.15
C SER A 42 10.85 14.72 10.81
N PRO A 43 11.04 14.20 12.02
CA PRO A 43 10.04 13.36 12.68
C PRO A 43 8.67 14.05 12.81
N ALA A 44 8.66 15.38 12.90
CA ALA A 44 7.45 16.20 12.87
C ALA A 44 6.65 16.04 11.57
N SER A 45 7.29 16.06 10.40
CA SER A 45 6.59 16.00 9.10
C SER A 45 5.90 14.65 8.85
N ARG A 46 6.36 13.58 9.52
CA ARG A 46 5.73 12.25 9.43
C ARG A 46 4.47 12.16 10.27
N TYR A 47 4.42 12.88 11.39
CA TYR A 47 3.28 12.84 12.29
C TYR A 47 2.03 13.48 11.67
N ASP A 48 2.22 14.56 10.90
CA ASP A 48 1.13 15.34 10.27
C ASP A 48 0.30 14.52 9.25
N SER A 49 0.87 13.43 8.72
CA SER A 49 0.18 12.50 7.81
C SER A 49 -0.03 11.10 8.41
N SER A 50 0.22 10.95 9.71
CA SER A 50 0.10 9.66 10.39
C SER A 50 -1.34 9.17 10.41
N LEU A 51 -1.51 7.85 10.31
CA LEU A 51 -2.84 7.22 10.38
C LEU A 51 -3.56 7.56 11.69
N GLY A 52 -2.82 7.67 12.81
CA GLY A 52 -3.39 8.03 14.11
C GLY A 52 -3.99 9.44 14.12
N LEU A 53 -3.29 10.43 13.57
CA LEU A 53 -3.81 11.80 13.47
C LEU A 53 -5.04 11.86 12.56
N LEU A 54 -4.97 11.20 11.39
CA LEU A 54 -6.11 11.13 10.45
C LEU A 54 -7.32 10.44 11.08
N THR A 55 -7.10 9.35 11.83
CA THR A 55 -8.16 8.62 12.53
C THR A 55 -8.83 9.50 13.57
N LYS A 56 -8.05 10.27 14.37
CA LYS A 56 -8.60 11.19 15.36
C LYS A 56 -9.54 12.22 14.71
N ARG A 57 -9.09 12.86 13.62
CA ARG A 57 -9.90 13.82 12.86
C ARG A 57 -11.12 13.19 12.21
N PHE A 58 -10.97 11.98 11.67
CA PHE A 58 -12.09 11.21 11.08
C PHE A 58 -13.17 10.90 12.12
N VAL A 59 -12.77 10.51 13.32
CA VAL A 59 -13.69 10.24 14.44
C VAL A 59 -14.38 11.53 14.91
N GLU A 60 -13.66 12.64 14.98
CA GLU A 60 -14.26 13.96 15.27
C GLU A 60 -15.37 14.30 14.25
N LEU A 61 -15.15 14.07 12.96
CA LEU A 61 -16.15 14.32 11.90
C LEU A 61 -17.43 13.50 12.12
N ILE A 62 -17.32 12.18 12.27
CA ILE A 62 -18.52 11.33 12.42
C ILE A 62 -19.23 11.55 13.75
N GLN A 63 -18.49 11.88 14.82
CA GLN A 63 -19.12 12.19 16.11
C GLN A 63 -19.80 13.56 16.14
N SER A 64 -19.30 14.52 15.36
CA SER A 64 -19.96 15.84 15.22
C SER A 64 -21.24 15.77 14.39
N ALA A 65 -21.39 14.75 13.54
CA ALA A 65 -22.58 14.57 12.71
C ALA A 65 -23.81 14.18 13.58
N PRO A 66 -24.97 14.82 13.39
CA PRO A 66 -26.16 14.57 14.19
C PRO A 66 -26.74 13.16 13.98
N SER A 67 -26.64 12.61 12.76
CA SER A 67 -27.09 11.25 12.46
C SER A 67 -26.02 10.17 12.69
N LYS A 68 -24.81 10.57 13.07
CA LYS A 68 -23.64 9.68 13.19
C LYS A 68 -23.29 8.90 11.91
N ASP A 69 -23.74 9.40 10.76
CA ASP A 69 -23.34 8.91 9.44
C ASP A 69 -22.24 9.78 8.84
N LEU A 70 -21.40 9.18 8.01
CA LEU A 70 -20.32 9.88 7.33
C LEU A 70 -20.15 9.37 5.89
N ASP A 71 -20.19 10.29 4.92
CA ASP A 71 -19.83 10.00 3.54
C ASP A 71 -18.30 9.98 3.37
N LEU A 72 -17.80 8.90 2.77
CA LEU A 72 -16.37 8.65 2.61
C LEU A 72 -15.69 9.59 1.59
N ASN A 73 -16.43 10.17 0.64
CA ASN A 73 -15.87 11.17 -0.27
C ASN A 73 -15.69 12.50 0.46
N THR A 74 -16.73 12.96 1.14
CA THR A 74 -16.69 14.19 1.94
C THR A 74 -15.64 14.11 3.04
N ALA A 75 -15.47 12.96 3.67
CA ALA A 75 -14.42 12.74 4.66
C ALA A 75 -13.01 12.84 4.05
N ALA A 76 -12.79 12.29 2.84
CA ALA A 76 -11.52 12.38 2.13
C ALA A 76 -11.16 13.84 1.81
N GLU A 77 -12.13 14.62 1.34
CA GLU A 77 -11.99 16.04 1.06
C GLU A 77 -11.71 16.85 2.32
N SER A 78 -12.48 16.60 3.39
CA SER A 78 -12.34 17.30 4.69
C SER A 78 -10.98 17.04 5.35
N LEU A 79 -10.45 15.83 5.20
CA LEU A 79 -9.14 15.44 5.71
C LEU A 79 -7.99 15.81 4.75
N GLY A 80 -8.30 16.22 3.53
CA GLY A 80 -7.30 16.51 2.49
C GLY A 80 -6.46 15.28 2.10
N VAL A 81 -7.04 14.07 2.21
CA VAL A 81 -6.32 12.81 1.96
C VAL A 81 -6.93 12.02 0.82
N GLN A 82 -6.12 11.14 0.24
CA GLN A 82 -6.58 10.20 -0.78
C GLN A 82 -7.52 9.15 -0.18
N LYS A 83 -8.48 8.65 -0.98
CA LYS A 83 -9.42 7.58 -0.58
C LYS A 83 -8.74 6.34 0.01
N ARG A 84 -7.52 6.04 -0.41
CA ARG A 84 -6.75 4.92 0.15
C ARG A 84 -6.58 5.02 1.66
N ARG A 85 -6.38 6.23 2.20
CA ARG A 85 -6.23 6.47 3.65
C ARG A 85 -7.55 6.29 4.38
N ILE A 86 -8.66 6.67 3.76
CA ILE A 86 -9.98 6.42 4.33
C ILE A 86 -10.20 4.93 4.54
N TYR A 87 -9.81 4.08 3.59
CA TYR A 87 -9.91 2.62 3.76
C TYR A 87 -9.00 2.08 4.86
N ASP A 88 -7.79 2.63 5.03
CA ASP A 88 -6.93 2.25 6.16
C ASP A 88 -7.64 2.49 7.49
N ILE A 89 -8.34 3.63 7.63
CA ILE A 89 -9.09 3.98 8.83
C ILE A 89 -10.33 3.10 8.99
N THR A 90 -11.15 2.96 7.94
CA THR A 90 -12.40 2.21 8.03
C THR A 90 -12.16 0.74 8.34
N ASN A 91 -11.16 0.10 7.73
CA ASN A 91 -10.88 -1.32 7.97
C ASN A 91 -10.50 -1.58 9.44
N VAL A 92 -9.76 -0.66 10.06
CA VAL A 92 -9.39 -0.77 11.48
C VAL A 92 -10.61 -0.55 12.37
N LEU A 93 -11.39 0.50 12.14
CA LEU A 93 -12.58 0.79 12.95
C LEU A 93 -13.69 -0.26 12.77
N GLU A 94 -13.84 -0.82 11.57
CA GLU A 94 -14.74 -1.94 11.27
C GLU A 94 -14.24 -3.23 11.93
N GLY A 95 -12.94 -3.50 11.87
CA GLY A 95 -12.32 -4.65 12.54
C GLY A 95 -12.47 -4.63 14.07
N ILE A 96 -12.50 -3.44 14.68
CA ILE A 96 -12.79 -3.26 16.11
C ILE A 96 -14.31 -3.26 16.38
N GLY A 97 -15.13 -3.06 15.35
CA GLY A 97 -16.59 -3.01 15.46
C GLY A 97 -17.14 -1.69 15.98
N LEU A 98 -16.42 -0.58 15.80
CA LEU A 98 -16.87 0.78 16.18
C LEU A 98 -17.71 1.45 15.09
N ILE A 99 -17.58 0.99 13.85
CA ILE A 99 -18.37 1.49 12.72
C ILE A 99 -18.95 0.33 11.94
N GLU A 100 -20.01 0.61 11.19
CA GLU A 100 -20.59 -0.32 10.23
C GLU A 100 -20.81 0.35 8.87
N LYS A 101 -20.85 -0.47 7.82
CA LYS A 101 -21.02 0.01 6.46
C LYS A 101 -22.49 0.02 6.08
N THR A 102 -23.06 1.23 5.99
CA THR A 102 -24.46 1.42 5.58
C THR A 102 -24.62 1.37 4.06
N SER A 103 -23.63 1.83 3.29
CA SER A 103 -23.64 1.82 1.82
C SER A 103 -22.23 1.88 1.25
N LYS A 104 -22.07 1.78 -0.08
CA LYS A 104 -20.74 1.79 -0.73
C LYS A 104 -19.87 3.00 -0.34
N ASN A 105 -20.50 4.17 -0.17
CA ASN A 105 -19.83 5.42 0.19
C ASN A 105 -20.20 5.95 1.59
N ASN A 106 -21.02 5.26 2.37
CA ASN A 106 -21.47 5.74 3.68
C ASN A 106 -21.17 4.72 4.77
N ILE A 107 -20.74 5.23 5.92
CA ILE A 107 -20.55 4.46 7.15
C ILE A 107 -21.36 5.09 8.29
N HIS A 108 -21.70 4.28 9.28
CA HIS A 108 -22.41 4.70 10.49
C HIS A 108 -21.57 4.39 11.74
N TRP A 109 -21.59 5.29 12.72
CA TRP A 109 -20.93 5.06 14.01
C TRP A 109 -21.78 4.14 14.89
N LYS A 110 -21.25 2.98 15.22
CA LYS A 110 -21.93 2.04 16.11
C LYS A 110 -21.79 2.52 17.54
N HIS A 111 -22.91 2.82 18.19
CA HIS A 111 -22.91 3.18 19.61
C HIS A 111 -22.45 1.96 20.44
N VAL A 112 -21.29 2.09 21.07
CA VAL A 112 -20.81 1.12 22.04
C VAL A 112 -21.55 1.43 23.35
N LYS A 113 -22.43 0.50 23.77
CA LYS A 113 -23.13 0.58 25.06
C LYS A 113 -22.18 0.31 26.23
#